data_AF-A0A3N5NSB4-F1
#
_entry.id   AF-A0A3N5NSB4-F1
#
_cell.length_a   1.000
_cell.length_b   1.000
_cell.length_c   1.000
_cell.angle_alpha   90.00
_cell.angle_beta   90.00
_cell.angle_gamma   90.00
#
_symmetry.space_group_name_H-M   'P 1'
#
loop_
_entity.id
_entity.type
_entity.pdbx_description
1 polymer ?
#
loop_
_entity_poly.entity_id
_entity_poly.type
_entity_poly.pdbx_seq_one_letter_code
_entity_poly.pdbx_strand_id
1 'polypeptide(L)'
;MSRRCRLARRVKKDADNLQRLQLPASAIWLDRPYGSGGGGLGGWGNFDFDSGPTGFPNPEAMIADLAARNMHLLGWIANRANNSMLTDPVFAPAIFSAANGFKGDFTTTPALDLRRPDAFAHFKNRLRDDLVKRGMHGFKIDRGEQGEMPATLQNELSILTAKAAYDATSDVLGTEGFTFGRNV
;
A
#
# COMPACT_ATOMS: atom_id res chain seq x y z
N MET A 1 12.42 -30.10 1.08
CA MET A 1 12.05 -28.80 1.68
C MET A 1 11.33 -27.96 0.61
N SER A 2 10.02 -27.71 0.78
CA SER A 2 9.15 -27.12 -0.26
C SER A 2 9.48 -25.64 -0.51
N ARG A 3 9.65 -25.26 -1.79
CA ARG A 3 9.95 -23.88 -2.27
C ARG A 3 8.76 -22.90 -2.17
N ARG A 4 7.68 -23.27 -1.47
CA ARG A 4 6.49 -22.44 -1.27
C ARG A 4 6.70 -21.47 -0.08
N CYS A 5 6.19 -20.25 -0.17
CA CYS A 5 6.21 -19.14 0.81
C CYS A 5 7.54 -18.37 0.98
N ARG A 6 8.20 -17.93 -0.11
CA ARG A 6 9.53 -17.29 0.00
C ARG A 6 9.48 -15.92 0.70
N LEU A 7 8.53 -15.04 0.39
CA LEU A 7 8.48 -13.70 1.00
C LEU A 7 8.03 -13.74 2.47
N ALA A 8 6.93 -14.43 2.79
CA ALA A 8 6.48 -14.55 4.19
C ALA A 8 7.55 -15.16 5.12
N ARG A 9 8.34 -16.13 4.62
CA ARG A 9 9.45 -16.71 5.39
C ARG A 9 10.59 -15.71 5.63
N ARG A 10 10.86 -14.80 4.68
CA ARG A 10 11.88 -13.76 4.86
C ARG A 10 11.49 -12.80 5.97
N VAL A 11 10.24 -12.36 5.99
CA VAL A 11 9.69 -11.50 7.07
C VAL A 11 9.88 -12.15 8.45
N LYS A 12 9.47 -13.42 8.60
CA LYS A 12 9.65 -14.14 9.86
C LYS A 12 11.12 -14.32 10.23
N LYS A 13 11.97 -14.64 9.26
CA LYS A 13 13.42 -14.76 9.45
C LYS A 13 14.05 -13.44 9.92
N ASP A 14 13.60 -12.31 9.40
CA ASP A 14 14.09 -11.00 9.82
C ASP A 14 13.65 -10.70 11.26
N ALA A 15 12.41 -11.01 11.63
CA ALA A 15 11.94 -10.94 13.02
C ALA A 15 12.76 -11.85 13.96
N ASP A 16 13.01 -13.10 13.55
CA ASP A 16 13.86 -14.05 14.30
C ASP A 16 15.26 -13.48 14.52
N ASN A 17 15.85 -12.86 13.49
CA ASN A 17 17.18 -12.28 13.58
C ASN A 17 17.21 -11.08 14.52
N LEU A 18 16.22 -10.19 14.47
CA LEU A 18 16.12 -9.05 15.39
C LEU A 18 16.07 -9.51 16.84
N GLN A 19 15.23 -10.51 17.13
CA GLN A 19 15.12 -11.09 18.48
C GLN A 19 16.39 -11.81 18.91
N ARG A 20 16.98 -12.66 18.05
CA ARG A 20 18.21 -13.40 18.33
C ARG A 20 19.40 -12.47 18.59
N LEU A 21 19.47 -11.34 17.88
CA LEU A 21 20.52 -10.34 18.02
C LEU A 21 20.23 -9.31 19.12
N GLN A 22 19.10 -9.44 19.84
CA GLN A 22 18.68 -8.51 20.87
C GLN A 22 18.58 -7.06 20.37
N LEU A 23 18.15 -6.87 19.11
CA LEU A 23 17.91 -5.57 18.52
C LEU A 23 16.42 -5.21 18.71
N PRO A 24 16.09 -4.22 19.55
CA PRO A 24 14.71 -3.82 19.76
C PRO A 24 14.09 -3.32 18.45
N ALA A 25 12.92 -3.86 18.10
CA ALA A 25 12.17 -3.45 16.93
C ALA A 25 10.67 -3.61 17.21
N SER A 26 9.89 -2.61 16.81
CA SER A 26 8.43 -2.60 17.00
C SER A 26 7.66 -2.87 15.71
N ALA A 27 8.33 -2.95 14.56
CA ALA A 27 7.66 -3.15 13.28
C ALA A 27 8.56 -3.80 12.22
N ILE A 28 7.91 -4.45 11.23
CA ILE A 28 8.50 -4.80 9.95
C ILE A 28 7.73 -4.07 8.84
N TRP A 29 8.47 -3.55 7.87
CA TRP A 29 7.91 -2.84 6.72
C TRP A 29 8.03 -3.66 5.44
N LEU A 30 6.91 -3.89 4.76
CA LEU A 30 6.90 -4.43 3.40
C LEU A 30 7.00 -3.30 2.37
N ASP A 31 8.08 -3.31 1.60
CA ASP A 31 8.12 -2.59 0.33
C ASP A 31 7.47 -3.43 -0.78
N ARG A 32 7.21 -2.82 -1.94
CA ARG A 32 6.77 -3.54 -3.13
C ARG A 32 7.91 -4.41 -3.70
N PRO A 33 7.63 -5.59 -4.28
CA PRO A 33 6.31 -6.22 -4.39
C PRO A 33 5.89 -6.96 -3.12
N TYR A 34 4.64 -6.75 -2.69
CA TYR A 34 3.99 -7.58 -1.67
C TYR A 34 2.60 -8.10 -2.09
N GLY A 35 1.86 -7.34 -2.88
CA GLY A 35 0.61 -7.75 -3.50
C GLY A 35 0.80 -8.51 -4.81
N SER A 36 -0.31 -9.01 -5.36
CA SER A 36 -0.32 -9.71 -6.64
C SER A 36 -0.17 -8.73 -7.82
N GLY A 37 0.19 -9.26 -8.99
CA GLY A 37 0.29 -8.48 -10.23
C GLY A 37 1.74 -8.20 -10.68
N GLY A 38 1.86 -7.59 -11.86
CA GLY A 38 3.14 -7.32 -12.51
C GLY A 38 3.36 -5.83 -12.82
N GLY A 39 4.32 -5.53 -13.69
CA GLY A 39 4.55 -4.18 -14.22
C GLY A 39 5.45 -3.27 -13.37
N GLY A 40 5.52 -1.98 -13.75
CA GLY A 40 6.50 -1.02 -13.22
C GLY A 40 6.41 -0.74 -11.70
N LEU A 41 5.23 -0.93 -11.12
CA LEU A 41 4.97 -0.84 -9.67
C LEU A 41 4.65 -2.21 -9.06
N GLY A 42 5.25 -3.29 -9.59
CA GLY A 42 4.95 -4.70 -9.29
C GLY A 42 4.35 -4.96 -7.90
N GLY A 43 3.20 -5.64 -7.88
CA GLY A 43 2.46 -5.95 -6.66
C GLY A 43 1.63 -4.81 -6.03
N TRP A 44 1.60 -3.60 -6.61
CA TRP A 44 0.74 -2.50 -6.15
C TRP A 44 -0.55 -2.36 -6.94
N GLY A 45 -1.62 -1.87 -6.31
CA GLY A 45 -2.89 -1.51 -6.96
C GLY A 45 -3.92 -2.63 -7.00
N ASN A 46 -3.60 -3.80 -6.44
CA ASN A 46 -4.58 -4.84 -6.14
C ASN A 46 -5.08 -4.80 -4.69
N PHE A 47 -4.41 -4.03 -3.82
CA PHE A 47 -4.72 -3.92 -2.38
C PHE A 47 -4.74 -5.29 -1.69
N ASP A 48 -3.79 -6.15 -2.02
CA ASP A 48 -3.76 -7.53 -1.55
C ASP A 48 -2.35 -7.96 -1.11
N PHE A 49 -2.24 -9.23 -0.76
CA PHE A 49 -1.00 -9.94 -0.60
C PHE A 49 -0.92 -11.02 -1.68
N ASP A 50 0.20 -11.14 -2.39
CA ASP A 50 0.38 -12.18 -3.42
C ASP A 50 0.23 -13.57 -2.80
N SER A 51 -0.89 -14.25 -3.06
CA SER A 51 -1.14 -15.59 -2.54
C SER A 51 -0.34 -16.68 -3.27
N GLY A 52 0.44 -16.30 -4.29
CA GLY A 52 1.30 -17.18 -5.04
C GLY A 52 2.38 -17.88 -4.19
N PRO A 53 2.98 -18.96 -4.71
CA PRO A 53 3.95 -19.76 -3.97
C PRO A 53 5.22 -18.99 -3.60
N THR A 54 5.52 -17.87 -4.26
CA THR A 54 6.67 -17.02 -3.92
C THR A 54 6.33 -15.89 -2.96
N GLY A 55 5.05 -15.50 -2.85
CA GLY A 55 4.57 -14.40 -2.03
C GLY A 55 4.21 -14.81 -0.60
N PHE A 56 2.99 -14.46 -0.22
CA PHE A 56 2.33 -14.62 1.07
C PHE A 56 1.06 -15.47 0.93
N PRO A 57 1.17 -16.79 0.77
CA PRO A 57 -0.01 -17.68 0.65
C PRO A 57 -0.85 -17.79 1.94
N ASN A 58 -0.31 -17.38 3.09
CA ASN A 58 -1.05 -17.21 4.34
C ASN A 58 -0.49 -15.98 5.09
N PRO A 59 -0.85 -14.76 4.65
CA PRO A 59 -0.38 -13.51 5.25
C PRO A 59 -0.74 -13.41 6.73
N GLU A 60 -1.90 -13.91 7.11
CA GLU A 60 -2.51 -13.82 8.42
C GLU A 60 -1.68 -14.60 9.46
N ALA A 61 -1.18 -15.78 9.09
CA ALA A 61 -0.26 -16.53 9.92
C ALA A 61 1.13 -15.86 10.06
N MET A 62 1.51 -14.97 9.14
CA MET A 62 2.70 -14.14 9.29
C MET A 62 2.43 -12.93 10.18
N ILE A 63 1.28 -12.28 10.00
CA ILE A 63 0.87 -11.12 10.78
C ILE A 63 0.66 -11.50 12.25
N ALA A 64 -0.02 -12.62 12.53
CA ALA A 64 -0.20 -13.12 13.89
C ALA A 64 1.13 -13.48 14.57
N ASP A 65 2.11 -13.98 13.80
CA ASP A 65 3.46 -14.29 14.30
C ASP A 65 4.22 -13.01 14.70
N LEU A 66 4.11 -11.94 13.90
CA LEU A 66 4.67 -10.63 14.25
C LEU A 66 3.96 -10.04 15.48
N ALA A 67 2.62 -10.11 15.52
CA ALA A 67 1.84 -9.59 16.65
C ALA A 67 2.20 -10.30 17.97
N ALA A 68 2.39 -11.63 17.94
CA ALA A 68 2.84 -12.40 19.12
C ALA A 68 4.22 -11.99 19.65
N ARG A 69 5.01 -11.28 18.83
CA ARG A 69 6.32 -10.72 19.18
C ARG A 69 6.24 -9.23 19.54
N ASN A 70 5.03 -8.67 19.67
CA ASN A 70 4.78 -7.22 19.81
C ASN A 70 5.35 -6.39 18.65
N MET A 71 5.31 -6.94 17.43
CA MET A 71 5.70 -6.24 16.22
C MET A 71 4.50 -5.97 15.33
N HIS A 72 4.46 -4.77 14.75
CA HIS A 72 3.46 -4.34 13.79
C HIS A 72 3.93 -4.59 12.35
N LEU A 73 2.99 -4.86 11.44
CA LEU A 73 3.26 -4.89 10.01
C LEU A 73 2.92 -3.54 9.38
N LEU A 74 3.86 -2.93 8.66
CA LEU A 74 3.64 -1.73 7.85
C LEU A 74 3.76 -2.07 6.35
N GLY A 75 3.05 -1.35 5.49
CA GLY A 75 3.08 -1.58 4.03
C GLY A 75 3.42 -0.34 3.22
N TRP A 76 3.86 -0.52 1.99
CA TRP A 76 4.07 0.55 1.01
C TRP A 76 2.77 0.84 0.25
N ILE A 77 2.44 2.11 0.03
CA ILE A 77 1.31 2.57 -0.80
C ILE A 77 1.72 3.76 -1.65
N ALA A 78 0.95 4.03 -2.70
CA ALA A 78 1.06 5.26 -3.49
C ALA A 78 -0.30 5.59 -4.12
N ASN A 79 -0.54 6.84 -4.49
CA ASN A 79 -1.73 7.19 -5.28
C ASN A 79 -1.59 6.84 -6.78
N ARG A 80 -0.56 6.09 -7.19
CA ARG A 80 -0.40 5.64 -8.59
C ARG A 80 -1.38 4.51 -8.91
N ALA A 81 -2.08 4.63 -10.03
CA ALA A 81 -2.92 3.57 -10.56
C ALA A 81 -2.05 2.50 -11.24
N ASN A 82 -2.25 1.25 -10.81
CA ASN A 82 -1.66 0.07 -11.43
C ASN A 82 -2.57 -1.14 -11.22
N ASN A 83 -2.34 -2.22 -11.97
CA ASN A 83 -3.09 -3.47 -11.89
C ASN A 83 -4.61 -3.22 -11.83
N SER A 84 -5.33 -3.75 -10.83
CA SER A 84 -6.80 -3.65 -10.77
C SER A 84 -7.33 -2.22 -10.76
N MET A 85 -6.55 -1.23 -10.31
CA MET A 85 -6.97 0.18 -10.33
C MET A 85 -7.22 0.71 -11.74
N LEU A 86 -6.56 0.16 -12.75
CA LEU A 86 -6.68 0.62 -14.14
C LEU A 86 -8.06 0.27 -14.74
N THR A 87 -8.71 -0.77 -14.22
CA THR A 87 -10.00 -1.27 -14.73
C THR A 87 -11.12 -1.23 -13.69
N ASP A 88 -10.82 -0.85 -12.45
CA ASP A 88 -11.83 -0.63 -11.40
C ASP A 88 -12.76 0.53 -11.82
N PRO A 89 -14.10 0.33 -11.83
CA PRO A 89 -15.04 1.31 -12.35
C PRO A 89 -15.10 2.62 -11.55
N VAL A 90 -14.63 2.63 -10.30
CA VAL A 90 -14.53 3.86 -9.47
C VAL A 90 -13.20 4.55 -9.70
N PHE A 91 -12.11 3.80 -9.82
CA PHE A 91 -10.78 4.39 -10.04
C PHE A 91 -10.54 4.83 -11.47
N ALA A 92 -10.93 4.03 -12.47
CA ALA A 92 -10.61 4.29 -13.87
C ALA A 92 -11.04 5.69 -14.35
N PRO A 93 -12.25 6.21 -14.02
CA PRO A 93 -12.65 7.58 -14.39
C PRO A 93 -11.92 8.69 -13.63
N ALA A 94 -11.23 8.35 -12.54
CA ALA A 94 -10.52 9.28 -11.68
C ALA A 94 -9.00 9.32 -11.96
N ILE A 95 -8.50 8.57 -12.93
CA ILE A 95 -7.07 8.57 -13.28
C ILE A 95 -6.70 9.84 -14.06
N PHE A 96 -5.56 10.44 -13.76
CA PHE A 96 -4.97 11.51 -14.58
C PHE A 96 -4.48 10.97 -15.94
N SER A 97 -5.36 10.89 -16.93
CA SER A 97 -5.07 10.39 -18.27
C SER A 97 -5.73 11.22 -19.38
N ALA A 98 -5.24 11.08 -20.60
CA ALA A 98 -5.88 11.71 -21.77
C ALA A 98 -7.31 11.21 -21.98
N ALA A 99 -7.58 9.94 -21.68
CA ALA A 99 -8.91 9.33 -21.76
C ALA A 99 -9.93 10.00 -20.81
N ASN A 100 -9.45 10.55 -19.69
CA ASN A 100 -10.27 11.27 -18.70
C ASN A 100 -10.22 12.79 -18.87
N GLY A 101 -9.80 13.29 -20.05
CA GLY A 101 -9.88 14.70 -20.41
C GLY A 101 -8.67 15.55 -19.99
N PHE A 102 -7.56 14.93 -19.58
CA PHE A 102 -6.32 15.68 -19.32
C PHE A 102 -5.49 15.87 -20.60
N LYS A 103 -4.61 16.88 -20.60
CA LYS A 103 -3.82 17.30 -21.78
C LYS A 103 -2.88 16.22 -22.34
N GLY A 104 -2.62 15.15 -21.59
CA GLY A 104 -1.84 14.01 -22.01
C GLY A 104 -1.76 12.96 -20.91
N ASP A 105 -1.18 11.81 -21.24
CA ASP A 105 -0.86 10.80 -20.24
C ASP A 105 0.38 11.22 -19.45
N PHE A 106 0.24 11.23 -18.13
CA PHE A 106 1.25 11.76 -17.22
C PHE A 106 2.44 10.79 -17.05
N THR A 107 2.18 9.47 -16.97
CA THR A 107 3.20 8.39 -17.05
C THR A 107 2.52 7.06 -17.46
N THR A 108 3.27 5.96 -17.52
CA THR A 108 2.72 4.60 -17.68
C THR A 108 1.95 4.08 -16.46
N THR A 109 2.06 4.77 -15.32
CA THR A 109 1.29 4.49 -14.08
C THR A 109 0.82 5.82 -13.50
N PRO A 110 -0.16 6.47 -14.16
CA PRO A 110 -0.69 7.78 -13.76
C PRO A 110 -1.32 7.72 -12.36
N ALA A 111 -1.43 8.85 -11.69
CA ALA A 111 -2.03 8.91 -10.36
C ALA A 111 -3.55 8.94 -10.42
N LEU A 112 -4.15 8.59 -9.29
CA LEU A 112 -5.57 8.73 -8.99
C LEU A 112 -5.85 10.14 -8.46
N ASP A 113 -6.89 10.78 -9.00
CA ASP A 113 -7.40 12.06 -8.54
C ASP A 113 -8.25 11.89 -7.27
N LEU A 114 -7.57 11.90 -6.13
CA LEU A 114 -8.20 11.77 -4.81
C LEU A 114 -9.01 13.01 -4.38
N ARG A 115 -9.07 14.07 -5.19
CA ARG A 115 -10.00 15.19 -4.95
C ARG A 115 -11.44 14.78 -5.26
N ARG A 116 -11.61 13.75 -6.09
CA ARG A 116 -12.92 13.17 -6.37
C ARG A 116 -13.39 12.37 -5.14
N PRO A 117 -14.55 12.71 -4.53
CA PRO A 117 -14.98 12.08 -3.27
C PRO A 117 -15.21 10.56 -3.38
N ASP A 118 -15.69 10.08 -4.52
CA ASP A 118 -15.91 8.66 -4.81
C ASP A 118 -14.58 7.87 -4.82
N ALA A 119 -13.58 8.38 -5.55
CA ALA A 119 -12.26 7.79 -5.62
C ALA A 119 -11.53 7.83 -4.26
N PHE A 120 -11.65 8.93 -3.52
CA PHE A 120 -11.10 9.06 -2.17
C PHE A 120 -11.71 8.02 -1.22
N ALA A 121 -13.04 7.95 -1.16
CA ALA A 121 -13.75 7.02 -0.28
C ALA A 121 -13.41 5.56 -0.64
N HIS A 122 -13.36 5.24 -1.93
CA HIS A 122 -13.00 3.90 -2.39
C HIS A 122 -11.55 3.56 -2.06
N PHE A 123 -10.59 4.46 -2.32
CA PHE A 123 -9.19 4.25 -1.96
C PHE A 123 -9.01 4.01 -0.45
N LYS A 124 -9.62 4.86 0.38
CA LYS A 124 -9.64 4.68 1.84
C LYS A 124 -10.21 3.32 2.23
N ASN A 125 -11.37 2.94 1.67
CA ASN A 125 -12.04 1.70 2.01
C ASN A 125 -11.22 0.47 1.60
N ARG A 126 -10.57 0.49 0.43
CA ARG A 126 -9.65 -0.59 -0.01
C ARG A 126 -8.46 -0.73 0.96
N LEU A 127 -7.84 0.38 1.36
CA LEU A 127 -6.79 0.34 2.40
C LEU A 127 -7.31 -0.26 3.71
N ARG A 128 -8.46 0.23 4.18
CA ARG A 128 -9.06 -0.21 5.45
C ARG A 128 -9.42 -1.70 5.42
N ASP A 129 -10.20 -2.11 4.44
CA ASP A 129 -10.85 -3.40 4.41
C ASP A 129 -9.91 -4.50 3.93
N ASP A 130 -9.06 -4.20 2.94
CA ASP A 130 -8.20 -5.22 2.33
C ASP A 130 -6.79 -5.28 2.94
N LEU A 131 -6.36 -4.29 3.72
CA LEU A 131 -5.03 -4.27 4.34
C LEU A 131 -5.08 -4.08 5.86
N VAL A 132 -5.73 -3.02 6.35
CA VAL A 132 -5.72 -2.69 7.80
C VAL A 132 -6.48 -3.73 8.62
N LYS A 133 -7.71 -4.10 8.22
CA LYS A 133 -8.49 -5.16 8.89
C LYS A 133 -7.81 -6.52 8.87
N ARG A 134 -6.85 -6.74 7.97
CA ARG A 134 -6.03 -7.96 7.91
C ARG A 134 -4.78 -7.88 8.79
N GLY A 135 -4.55 -6.76 9.47
CA GLY A 135 -3.54 -6.55 10.50
C GLY A 135 -2.34 -5.68 10.09
N MET A 136 -2.41 -5.00 8.94
CA MET A 136 -1.47 -3.92 8.63
C MET A 136 -1.76 -2.71 9.52
N HIS A 137 -0.75 -2.19 10.20
CA HIS A 137 -0.89 -1.11 11.19
C HIS A 137 -0.58 0.29 10.64
N GLY A 138 -0.12 0.37 9.40
CA GLY A 138 0.25 1.64 8.82
C GLY A 138 0.94 1.55 7.49
N PHE A 139 1.22 2.73 6.93
CA PHE A 139 1.60 2.86 5.54
C PHE A 139 2.78 3.81 5.31
N LYS A 140 3.62 3.45 4.32
CA LYS A 140 4.56 4.34 3.62
C LYS A 140 3.83 4.92 2.45
N ILE A 141 3.80 6.22 2.34
CA ILE A 141 3.31 6.88 1.15
C ILE A 141 4.53 7.28 0.35
N ASP A 142 4.71 6.59 -0.77
CA ASP A 142 5.79 6.84 -1.72
C ASP A 142 5.23 7.43 -3.02
N ARG A 143 6.11 8.00 -3.85
CA ARG A 143 5.75 8.67 -5.11
C ARG A 143 4.99 9.98 -4.86
N GLY A 144 4.34 10.54 -5.89
CA GLY A 144 3.52 11.75 -5.75
C GLY A 144 4.08 13.02 -6.39
N GLU A 145 5.26 12.96 -7.02
CA GLU A 145 5.87 14.12 -7.70
C GLU A 145 6.56 13.80 -9.05
N GLN A 146 6.52 12.55 -9.51
CA GLN A 146 7.36 12.04 -10.60
C GLN A 146 6.67 12.13 -11.96
N GLY A 147 5.90 13.20 -12.15
CA GLY A 147 5.12 13.45 -13.35
C GLY A 147 3.84 12.63 -13.48
N GLU A 148 3.34 11.97 -12.43
CA GLU A 148 2.13 11.12 -12.50
C GLU A 148 0.80 11.88 -12.52
N MET A 149 0.84 13.18 -12.28
CA MET A 149 -0.29 14.07 -12.13
C MET A 149 0.12 15.51 -12.53
N PRO A 150 -0.84 16.44 -12.74
CA PRO A 150 -0.52 17.85 -12.91
C PRO A 150 0.31 18.39 -11.75
N ALA A 151 1.41 19.11 -12.05
CA ALA A 151 2.29 19.69 -11.04
C ALA A 151 1.54 20.61 -10.06
N THR A 152 0.52 21.31 -10.54
CA THR A 152 -0.32 22.21 -9.73
C THR A 152 -1.17 21.49 -8.68
N LEU A 153 -1.31 20.16 -8.75
CA LEU A 153 -2.12 19.36 -7.84
C LEU A 153 -1.28 18.49 -6.88
N GLN A 154 0.05 18.46 -7.02
CA GLN A 154 0.91 17.55 -6.26
C GLN A 154 0.82 17.77 -4.74
N ASN A 155 0.80 19.03 -4.30
CA ASN A 155 0.70 19.35 -2.87
C ASN A 155 -0.65 18.91 -2.29
N GLU A 156 -1.75 19.18 -3.00
CA GLU A 156 -3.10 18.78 -2.58
C GLU A 156 -3.22 17.26 -2.49
N LEU A 157 -2.74 16.54 -3.51
CA LEU A 157 -2.82 15.07 -3.56
C LEU A 157 -1.89 14.39 -2.55
N SER A 158 -0.78 15.01 -2.18
CA SER A 158 0.10 14.52 -1.10
C SER A 158 -0.64 14.52 0.24
N ILE A 159 -1.38 15.59 0.55
CA ILE A 159 -2.23 15.68 1.74
C ILE A 159 -3.37 14.67 1.68
N LEU A 160 -4.08 14.57 0.55
CA LEU A 160 -5.23 13.65 0.43
C LEU A 160 -4.82 12.18 0.52
N THR A 161 -3.66 11.80 -0.03
CA THR A 161 -3.15 10.42 0.10
C THR A 161 -2.81 10.10 1.56
N ALA A 162 -2.15 11.04 2.26
CA ALA A 162 -1.87 10.90 3.70
C ALA A 162 -3.15 10.83 4.53
N LYS A 163 -4.12 11.68 4.22
CA LYS A 163 -5.42 11.65 4.89
C LYS A 163 -6.15 10.33 4.68
N ALA A 164 -6.17 9.77 3.47
CA ALA A 164 -6.82 8.48 3.22
C ALA A 164 -6.15 7.34 4.00
N ALA A 165 -4.82 7.33 4.09
CA ALA A 165 -4.07 6.35 4.88
C ALA A 165 -4.34 6.48 6.39
N TYR A 166 -4.34 7.72 6.90
CA TYR A 166 -4.69 8.01 8.29
C TYR A 166 -6.13 7.61 8.60
N ASP A 167 -7.10 8.05 7.80
CA ASP A 167 -8.51 7.74 8.04
C ASP A 167 -8.73 6.21 8.00
N ALA A 168 -8.13 5.50 7.03
CA ALA A 168 -8.24 4.04 6.93
C ALA A 168 -7.67 3.30 8.15
N THR A 169 -6.53 3.75 8.68
CA THR A 169 -5.95 3.15 9.90
C THR A 169 -6.76 3.52 11.14
N SER A 170 -7.18 4.78 11.27
CA SER A 170 -7.96 5.25 12.42
C SER A 170 -9.35 4.61 12.54
N ASP A 171 -9.99 4.30 11.41
CA ASP A 171 -11.29 3.59 11.36
C ASP A 171 -11.22 2.20 12.03
N VAL A 172 -10.03 1.59 12.17
CA VAL A 172 -9.84 0.23 12.70
C VAL A 172 -9.02 0.22 13.99
N LEU A 173 -7.98 1.05 14.06
CA LEU A 173 -6.96 1.03 15.11
C LEU A 173 -7.05 2.25 16.05
N GLY A 174 -7.95 3.19 15.79
CA GLY A 174 -8.00 4.45 16.53
C GLY A 174 -6.72 5.26 16.37
N THR A 175 -6.10 5.65 17.48
CA THR A 175 -4.88 6.48 17.49
C THR A 175 -3.58 5.69 17.22
N GLU A 176 -3.65 4.36 17.15
CA GLU A 176 -2.48 3.49 17.01
C GLU A 176 -2.00 3.33 15.55
N GLY A 177 -2.70 3.95 14.60
CA GLY A 177 -2.34 3.92 13.19
C GLY A 177 -1.05 4.70 12.89
N PHE A 178 -0.23 4.18 11.97
CA PHE A 178 1.01 4.82 11.54
C PHE A 178 0.93 5.30 10.07
N THR A 179 1.37 6.53 9.82
CA THR A 179 1.51 7.07 8.46
C THR A 179 2.86 7.75 8.31
N PHE A 180 3.58 7.40 7.24
CA PHE A 180 4.85 8.03 6.86
C PHE A 180 4.76 8.54 5.43
N GLY A 181 4.87 9.85 5.23
CA GLY A 181 4.88 10.47 3.90
C GLY A 181 6.29 10.72 3.39
N ARG A 182 6.58 10.38 2.13
CA ARG A 182 7.81 10.81 1.46
C ARG A 182 7.79 12.29 1.10
N ASN A 183 6.63 12.79 0.70
CA ASN A 183 6.41 14.18 0.37
C ASN A 183 5.55 14.80 1.48
N VAL A 184 5.94 15.99 1.93
CA VAL A 184 5.23 16.82 2.91
C VAL A 184 4.86 18.15 2.29
#